data_AF-A0A6G6SY40-F1
#
_entry.id   AF-A0A6G6SY40-F1
#
_cell.length_a   1.000
_cell.length_b   1.000
_cell.length_c   1.000
_cell.angle_alpha   90.00
_cell.angle_beta   90.00
_cell.angle_gamma   90.00
#
_symmetry.space_group_name_H-M   'P 1'
#
loop_
_entity.id
_entity.type
_entity.pdbx_description
1 polymer ?
#
loop_
_entity_poly.entity_id
_entity_poly.type
_entity_poly.pdbx_seq_one_letter_code
_entity_poly.pdbx_strand_id
1 'polypeptide(L)'
;MPTEKRALPYFKYHPEPIKTGAFITDDTVICDCCGKETNIYYEGPFFSVDDIEALCPWCIADGSASEKFEGDFQDLSSVEGILSTYDSNGEYSGYQSGVPKENLEELIRRTPGYQGWQQEHWLTHCGDLCAFVGYVGWEDIADKLDEFVSLAEDIGEIGMNLDDLPNNLTNEGHCQGYLFKCCCCGKLRLHIDFS
;
A
#
# COMPACT_ATOMS: atom_id res chain seq x y z
N MET A 1 -29.65 -19.84 2.97
CA MET A 1 -29.08 -20.32 1.69
C MET A 1 -27.58 -20.44 1.89
N PRO A 2 -26.89 -21.46 1.37
CA PRO A 2 -25.43 -21.49 1.47
C PRO A 2 -24.91 -20.32 0.64
N THR A 3 -24.31 -19.33 1.29
CA THR A 3 -23.59 -18.25 0.63
C THR A 3 -22.49 -18.92 -0.21
N GLU A 4 -22.61 -18.88 -1.54
CA GLU A 4 -21.51 -19.32 -2.40
C GLU A 4 -20.27 -18.55 -1.97
N LYS A 5 -19.23 -19.28 -1.54
CA LYS A 5 -17.95 -18.67 -1.18
C LYS A 5 -17.34 -18.07 -2.45
N ARG A 6 -17.55 -16.77 -2.65
CA ARG A 6 -16.89 -15.99 -3.68
C ARG A 6 -15.38 -16.02 -3.41
N ALA A 7 -14.57 -16.38 -4.40
CA ALA A 7 -13.12 -16.39 -4.24
C ALA A 7 -12.61 -14.97 -3.94
N LEU A 8 -11.65 -14.85 -3.02
CA LEU A 8 -11.00 -13.58 -2.71
C LEU A 8 -10.27 -13.07 -3.96
N PRO A 9 -10.42 -11.79 -4.34
CA PRO A 9 -9.67 -11.22 -5.45
C PRO A 9 -8.17 -11.23 -5.17
N TYR A 10 -7.37 -11.35 -6.23
CA TYR A 10 -5.93 -11.18 -6.16
C TYR A 10 -5.58 -9.71 -6.42
N PHE A 11 -4.77 -9.12 -5.54
CA PHE A 11 -4.29 -7.75 -5.67
C PHE A 11 -2.80 -7.77 -5.98
N LYS A 12 -2.42 -7.36 -7.20
CA LYS A 12 -1.03 -7.44 -7.67
C LYS A 12 -0.05 -6.74 -6.73
N TYR A 13 -0.43 -5.57 -6.22
CA TYR A 13 0.45 -4.75 -5.38
C TYR A 13 0.24 -4.98 -3.87
N HIS A 14 -0.76 -5.76 -3.46
CA HIS A 14 -0.92 -6.16 -2.06
C HIS A 14 -1.39 -7.63 -2.00
N PRO A 15 -0.52 -8.61 -2.31
CA PRO A 15 -0.93 -9.98 -2.60
C PRO A 15 -1.52 -10.75 -1.41
N GLU A 16 -1.11 -10.41 -0.19
CA GLU A 16 -1.46 -11.13 1.04
C GLU A 16 -2.20 -10.22 2.06
N PRO A 17 -3.32 -9.56 1.67
CA PRO A 17 -3.91 -8.48 2.46
C PRO A 17 -4.52 -8.95 3.80
N ILE A 18 -4.85 -10.24 3.93
CA ILE A 18 -5.27 -10.81 5.22
C ILE A 18 -4.07 -11.00 6.15
N LYS A 19 -2.92 -11.45 5.61
CA LYS A 19 -1.71 -11.72 6.40
C LYS A 19 -1.10 -10.43 6.95
N THR A 20 -1.18 -9.35 6.17
CA THR A 20 -0.72 -8.02 6.57
C THR A 20 -1.72 -7.30 7.47
N GLY A 21 -2.91 -7.86 7.70
CA GLY A 21 -3.95 -7.24 8.52
C GLY A 21 -4.74 -6.12 7.82
N ALA A 22 -4.47 -5.83 6.54
CA ALA A 22 -5.28 -4.88 5.79
C ALA A 22 -6.74 -5.36 5.63
N PHE A 23 -6.94 -6.67 5.46
CA PHE A 23 -8.26 -7.27 5.53
C PHE A 23 -8.51 -7.92 6.89
N ILE A 24 -9.60 -7.51 7.51
CA ILE A 24 -10.11 -7.99 8.79
C ILE A 24 -11.10 -9.13 8.52
N THR A 25 -11.09 -10.15 9.40
CA THR A 25 -11.88 -11.39 9.25
C THR A 25 -12.53 -11.87 10.55
N ASP A 26 -12.65 -10.98 11.54
CA ASP A 26 -13.12 -11.30 12.89
C ASP A 26 -14.65 -11.21 13.04
N ASP A 27 -15.34 -10.42 12.21
CA ASP A 27 -16.80 -10.27 12.21
C ASP A 27 -17.42 -10.34 10.80
N THR A 28 -18.76 -10.28 10.74
CA THR A 28 -19.55 -10.10 9.52
C THR A 28 -20.17 -8.71 9.52
N VAL A 29 -19.79 -7.89 8.54
CA VAL A 29 -20.22 -6.50 8.39
C VAL A 29 -20.97 -6.30 7.07
N ILE A 30 -21.63 -5.14 6.93
CA ILE A 30 -22.26 -4.74 5.67
C ILE A 30 -21.27 -3.85 4.91
N CYS A 31 -20.96 -4.19 3.66
CA CYS A 31 -20.10 -3.36 2.83
C CYS A 31 -20.81 -2.05 2.45
N ASP A 32 -20.21 -0.90 2.75
CA ASP A 32 -20.77 0.42 2.48
C ASP A 32 -20.94 0.70 0.98
N CYS A 33 -20.11 0.07 0.15
CA CYS A 33 -20.22 0.20 -1.30
C CYS A 33 -21.46 -0.54 -1.85
N CYS A 34 -21.55 -1.87 -1.65
CA CYS A 34 -22.55 -2.70 -2.32
C CYS A 34 -23.75 -3.13 -1.46
N GLY A 35 -23.74 -2.83 -0.15
CA GLY A 35 -24.79 -3.19 0.79
C GLY A 35 -24.92 -4.68 1.09
N LYS A 36 -23.92 -5.50 0.70
CA LYS A 36 -23.92 -6.95 0.95
C LYS A 36 -23.12 -7.27 2.21
N GLU A 37 -23.57 -8.28 2.94
CA GLU A 37 -22.83 -8.87 4.05
C GLU A 37 -21.51 -9.49 3.56
N THR A 38 -20.45 -9.30 4.33
CA THR A 38 -19.13 -9.88 4.10
C THR A 38 -18.45 -10.20 5.43
N ASN A 39 -17.69 -11.30 5.47
CA ASN A 39 -16.88 -11.69 6.63
C ASN A 39 -15.37 -11.43 6.40
N ILE A 40 -15.06 -10.68 5.34
CA ILE A 40 -13.72 -10.18 5.00
C ILE A 40 -13.93 -8.75 4.54
N TYR A 41 -13.29 -7.79 5.19
CA TYR A 41 -13.52 -6.38 4.93
C TYR A 41 -12.28 -5.53 5.22
N TYR A 42 -12.31 -4.29 4.74
CA TYR A 42 -11.24 -3.30 4.82
C TYR A 42 -11.79 -2.04 5.48
N GLU A 43 -11.14 -1.56 6.53
CA GLU A 43 -11.53 -0.35 7.27
C GLU A 43 -10.71 0.88 6.88
N GLY A 44 -9.55 0.70 6.23
CA GLY A 44 -8.72 1.83 5.81
C GLY A 44 -7.24 1.46 5.68
N PRO A 45 -6.43 2.38 5.13
CA PRO A 45 -6.78 3.75 4.70
C PRO A 45 -7.67 3.83 3.44
N PHE A 46 -8.65 4.73 3.42
CA PHE A 46 -9.42 5.08 2.24
C PHE A 46 -9.80 6.56 2.32
N PHE A 47 -9.21 7.38 1.44
CA PHE A 47 -9.44 8.82 1.43
C PHE A 47 -10.67 9.13 0.59
N SER A 48 -11.77 9.49 1.25
CA SER A 48 -13.02 9.93 0.63
C SER A 48 -13.64 11.08 1.42
N VAL A 49 -14.61 11.78 0.79
CA VAL A 49 -15.43 12.79 1.50
C VAL A 49 -16.40 12.13 2.46
N ASP A 50 -16.93 10.97 2.08
CA ASP A 50 -17.79 10.15 2.92
C ASP A 50 -16.95 9.42 3.98
N ASP A 51 -17.55 9.21 5.15
CA ASP A 51 -17.00 8.37 6.21
C ASP A 51 -17.37 6.91 5.91
N ILE A 52 -16.36 6.08 5.69
CA ILE A 52 -16.50 4.69 5.24
C ILE A 52 -15.98 3.78 6.34
N GLU A 53 -16.85 2.90 6.84
CA GLU A 53 -16.51 1.98 7.92
C GLU A 53 -15.97 0.67 7.36
N ALA A 54 -16.57 0.12 6.29
CA ALA A 54 -16.18 -1.19 5.77
C ALA A 54 -16.40 -1.35 4.27
N LEU A 55 -15.33 -1.77 3.57
CA LEU A 55 -15.36 -2.15 2.16
C LEU A 55 -15.07 -3.64 1.99
N CYS A 56 -15.89 -4.33 1.19
CA CYS A 56 -15.59 -5.72 0.83
C CYS A 56 -14.48 -5.77 -0.24
N PRO A 57 -13.60 -6.80 -0.22
CA PRO A 57 -12.49 -6.94 -1.17
C PRO A 57 -12.91 -6.86 -2.63
N TRP A 58 -14.13 -7.29 -2.95
CA TRP A 58 -14.61 -7.30 -4.32
C TRP A 58 -14.93 -5.92 -4.89
N CYS A 59 -15.49 -5.03 -4.08
CA CYS A 59 -15.76 -3.64 -4.48
C CYS A 59 -14.47 -2.82 -4.59
N ILE A 60 -13.42 -3.22 -3.86
CA ILE A 60 -12.07 -2.69 -4.07
C ILE A 60 -11.55 -3.19 -5.42
N ALA A 61 -11.56 -4.50 -5.64
CA ALA A 61 -10.94 -5.11 -6.82
C ALA A 61 -11.58 -4.69 -8.16
N ASP A 62 -12.91 -4.53 -8.21
CA ASP A 62 -13.61 -4.09 -9.42
C ASP A 62 -13.69 -2.55 -9.56
N GLY A 63 -13.22 -1.81 -8.57
CA GLY A 63 -13.19 -0.34 -8.55
C GLY A 63 -14.51 0.32 -8.16
N SER A 64 -15.57 -0.44 -7.85
CA SER A 64 -16.87 0.14 -7.53
C SER A 64 -16.85 1.00 -6.26
N ALA A 65 -15.99 0.68 -5.29
CA ALA A 65 -15.83 1.48 -4.07
C ALA A 65 -15.26 2.87 -4.38
N SER A 66 -14.14 2.92 -5.10
CA SER A 66 -13.54 4.18 -5.52
C SER A 66 -14.43 4.98 -6.46
N GLU A 67 -15.17 4.35 -7.37
CA GLU A 67 -16.11 5.05 -8.26
C GLU A 67 -17.27 5.66 -7.46
N LYS A 68 -17.85 4.91 -6.52
CA LYS A 68 -19.02 5.36 -5.74
C LYS A 68 -18.69 6.53 -4.80
N PHE A 69 -17.54 6.48 -4.16
CA PHE A 69 -17.15 7.43 -3.10
C PHE A 69 -16.14 8.47 -3.57
N GLU A 70 -15.79 8.44 -4.87
CA GLU A 70 -14.71 9.23 -5.48
C GLU A 70 -13.36 9.10 -4.73
N GLY A 71 -13.20 8.05 -3.93
CA GLY A 71 -12.09 7.89 -2.98
C GLY A 71 -10.91 7.07 -3.49
N ASP A 72 -9.80 7.22 -2.77
CA ASP A 72 -8.49 6.65 -3.09
C ASP A 72 -7.96 5.79 -1.93
N PHE A 73 -7.47 4.59 -2.24
CA PHE A 73 -6.82 3.70 -1.27
C PHE A 73 -5.34 4.05 -1.03
N GLN A 74 -4.74 4.80 -1.95
CA GLN A 74 -3.38 5.29 -1.87
C GLN A 74 -3.33 6.69 -2.48
N ASP A 75 -2.68 7.63 -1.80
CA ASP A 75 -2.41 8.95 -2.38
C ASP A 75 -1.37 8.84 -3.51
N LEU A 76 -1.74 9.32 -4.70
CA LEU A 76 -0.86 9.41 -5.86
C LEU A 76 0.44 10.16 -5.55
N SER A 77 0.37 11.23 -4.77
CA SER A 77 1.55 12.05 -4.41
C SER A 77 2.51 11.30 -3.50
N SER A 78 2.02 10.24 -2.85
CA SER A 78 2.76 9.39 -1.92
C SER A 78 3.24 8.10 -2.60
N VAL A 79 3.37 8.09 -3.93
CA VAL A 79 4.04 7.03 -4.70
C VAL A 79 5.43 7.51 -5.13
N GLU A 80 6.44 6.69 -4.94
CA GLU A 80 7.83 6.99 -5.32
C GLU A 80 7.92 7.37 -6.81
N GLY A 81 8.66 8.45 -7.11
CA GLY A 81 8.91 8.89 -8.48
C GLY A 81 7.75 9.61 -9.17
N ILE A 82 6.68 9.95 -8.44
CA ILE A 82 5.65 10.88 -8.92
C ILE A 82 6.12 12.33 -8.78
N LEU A 83 6.08 13.07 -9.89
CA LEU A 83 6.41 14.49 -9.94
C LEU A 83 5.19 15.29 -10.39
N SER A 84 4.53 15.98 -9.46
CA SER A 84 3.43 16.88 -9.76
C SER A 84 3.90 18.03 -10.65
N THR A 85 3.13 18.32 -11.70
CA THR A 85 3.37 19.45 -12.59
C THR A 85 2.34 20.53 -12.34
N TYR A 86 2.76 21.78 -12.46
CA TYR A 86 1.92 22.96 -12.29
C TYR A 86 2.00 23.84 -13.53
N ASP A 87 0.91 24.50 -13.87
CA ASP A 87 0.87 25.47 -14.97
C ASP A 87 1.56 26.79 -14.57
N SER A 88 1.58 27.77 -15.49
CA SER A 88 2.19 29.07 -15.23
C SER A 88 1.48 29.89 -14.15
N ASN A 89 0.25 29.52 -13.77
CA ASN A 89 -0.53 30.16 -12.72
C ASN A 89 -0.34 29.45 -11.36
N GLY A 90 0.43 28.37 -11.31
CA GLY A 90 0.62 27.55 -10.11
C GLY A 90 -0.53 26.56 -9.85
N GLU A 91 -1.42 26.35 -10.83
CA GLU A 91 -2.49 25.36 -10.73
C GLU A 91 -1.96 23.97 -11.11
N TYR A 92 -2.46 22.93 -10.44
CA TYR A 92 -2.10 21.56 -10.75
C TYR A 92 -2.47 21.23 -12.21
N SER A 93 -1.49 20.80 -12.99
CA SER A 93 -1.64 20.49 -14.42
C SER A 93 -1.44 19.02 -14.76
N GLY A 94 -1.07 18.19 -13.78
CA GLY A 94 -0.87 16.76 -13.94
C GLY A 94 0.33 16.25 -13.16
N TYR A 95 0.87 15.11 -13.59
CA TYR A 95 2.06 14.51 -13.02
C TYR A 95 2.92 13.84 -14.09
N GLN A 96 4.21 13.67 -13.79
CA GLN A 96 5.12 12.79 -14.52
C GLN A 96 5.41 11.57 -13.67
N SER A 97 5.48 10.40 -14.30
CA SER A 97 5.80 9.13 -13.65
C SER A 97 6.60 8.22 -14.58
N GLY A 98 7.49 7.43 -13.99
CA GLY A 98 8.12 6.28 -14.65
C GLY A 98 7.24 5.02 -14.67
N VAL A 99 6.09 5.04 -14.00
CA VAL A 99 5.12 3.94 -13.91
C VAL A 99 3.98 4.16 -14.91
N PRO A 100 3.49 3.10 -15.59
CA PRO A 100 2.31 3.20 -16.46
C PRO A 100 1.06 3.71 -15.72
N LYS A 101 0.26 4.54 -16.39
CA LYS A 101 -0.94 5.16 -15.79
C LYS A 101 -1.94 4.13 -15.28
N GLU A 102 -2.14 3.06 -16.03
CA GLU A 102 -3.02 1.95 -15.68
C GLU A 102 -2.60 1.22 -14.39
N ASN A 103 -1.29 1.16 -14.13
CA ASN A 103 -0.76 0.54 -12.92
C ASN A 103 -0.95 1.44 -11.70
N LEU A 104 -0.77 2.75 -11.88
CA LEU A 104 -1.12 3.74 -10.86
C LEU A 104 -2.61 3.71 -10.55
N GLU A 105 -3.47 3.66 -11.57
CA GLU A 105 -4.92 3.55 -11.38
C GLU A 105 -5.31 2.25 -10.64
N GLU A 106 -4.67 1.12 -10.95
CA GLU A 106 -4.89 -0.13 -10.22
C GLU A 106 -4.49 -0.04 -8.73
N LEU A 107 -3.38 0.61 -8.42
CA LEU A 107 -2.97 0.83 -7.05
C LEU A 107 -3.96 1.73 -6.31
N ILE A 108 -4.17 2.93 -6.86
CA ILE A 108 -4.90 4.00 -6.19
C ILE A 108 -6.38 3.65 -6.02
N ARG A 109 -6.99 3.00 -7.01
CA ARG A 109 -8.45 2.79 -7.06
C ARG A 109 -8.88 1.35 -6.80
N ARG A 110 -7.96 0.38 -6.87
CA ARG A 110 -8.31 -1.06 -6.87
C ARG A 110 -7.41 -1.95 -6.02
N THR A 111 -6.53 -1.38 -5.20
CA THR A 111 -5.64 -2.13 -4.29
C THR A 111 -5.85 -1.64 -2.87
N PRO A 112 -6.08 -2.52 -1.88
CA PRO A 112 -6.14 -2.10 -0.48
C PRO A 112 -4.78 -1.54 -0.05
N GLY A 113 -4.79 -0.42 0.68
CA GLY A 113 -3.60 0.17 1.27
C GLY A 113 -2.99 -0.68 2.39
N TYR A 114 -1.94 -0.15 3.00
CA TYR A 114 -1.40 -0.62 4.28
C TYR A 114 -1.52 0.51 5.31
N GLN A 115 -1.24 0.29 6.59
CA GLN A 115 -1.29 1.34 7.61
C GLN A 115 0.13 1.79 7.97
N GLY A 116 0.43 3.07 7.73
CA GLY A 116 1.67 3.72 8.16
C GLY A 116 1.55 4.36 9.55
N TRP A 117 2.68 4.71 10.18
CA TRP A 117 2.66 5.71 11.25
C TRP A 117 2.41 7.10 10.68
N GLN A 118 2.98 7.36 9.50
CA GLN A 118 2.76 8.53 8.68
C GLN A 118 1.97 8.17 7.42
N GLN A 119 1.84 9.11 6.49
CA GLN A 119 1.24 8.87 5.19
C GLN A 119 1.95 7.70 4.50
N GLU A 120 1.18 6.70 4.06
CA GLU A 120 1.69 5.52 3.38
C GLU A 120 2.47 5.91 2.12
N HIS A 121 3.71 5.45 2.01
CA HIS A 121 4.55 5.65 0.83
C HIS A 121 4.69 4.36 0.01
N TRP A 122 4.36 4.41 -1.29
CA TRP A 122 4.41 3.23 -2.15
C TRP A 122 5.65 3.21 -3.04
N LEU A 123 6.47 2.16 -2.91
CA LEU A 123 7.75 2.06 -3.62
C LEU A 123 7.61 1.49 -5.04
N THR A 124 8.51 1.91 -5.92
CA THR A 124 8.61 1.47 -7.31
C THR A 124 9.90 0.72 -7.57
N HIS A 125 9.95 -0.13 -8.59
CA HIS A 125 11.21 -0.66 -9.12
C HIS A 125 10.97 -1.26 -10.51
N CYS A 126 12.01 -1.27 -11.36
CA CYS A 126 11.93 -1.77 -12.74
C CYS A 126 10.82 -1.11 -13.58
N GLY A 127 10.49 0.16 -13.33
CA GLY A 127 9.46 0.90 -14.06
C GLY A 127 8.02 0.50 -13.71
N ASP A 128 7.82 -0.16 -12.58
CA ASP A 128 6.50 -0.53 -12.07
C ASP A 128 6.45 -0.40 -10.53
N LEU A 129 5.26 -0.55 -9.97
CA LEU A 129 5.03 -0.56 -8.52
C LEU A 129 5.50 -1.87 -7.89
N CYS A 130 6.10 -1.78 -6.71
CA CYS A 130 6.39 -2.94 -5.89
C CYS A 130 5.13 -3.43 -5.17
N ALA A 131 5.10 -4.73 -4.86
CA ALA A 131 4.07 -5.33 -4.03
C ALA A 131 4.42 -5.16 -2.55
N PHE A 132 3.48 -4.67 -1.75
CA PHE A 132 3.61 -4.63 -0.30
C PHE A 132 3.59 -6.05 0.27
N VAL A 133 4.59 -6.36 1.10
CA VAL A 133 4.81 -7.69 1.69
C VAL A 133 4.36 -7.73 3.14
N GLY A 134 4.57 -6.64 3.88
CA GLY A 134 4.18 -6.52 5.28
C GLY A 134 5.13 -5.64 6.10
N TYR A 135 4.80 -5.54 7.38
CA TYR A 135 5.55 -4.81 8.40
C TYR A 135 6.74 -5.64 8.90
N VAL A 136 7.89 -5.00 9.08
CA VAL A 136 9.15 -5.66 9.43
C VAL A 136 9.98 -4.84 10.43
N GLY A 137 10.67 -5.55 11.31
CA GLY A 137 11.78 -5.07 12.12
C GLY A 137 13.14 -5.51 11.56
N TRP A 138 14.23 -5.16 12.24
CA TRP A 138 15.57 -5.62 11.88
C TRP A 138 15.69 -7.14 11.83
N GLU A 139 15.15 -7.84 12.84
CA GLU A 139 15.20 -9.30 12.93
C GLU A 139 14.54 -9.99 11.72
N ASP A 140 13.57 -9.35 11.09
CA ASP A 140 12.86 -9.87 9.92
C ASP A 140 13.65 -9.71 8.62
N ILE A 141 14.66 -8.83 8.57
CA ILE A 141 15.41 -8.48 7.33
C ILE A 141 16.92 -8.75 7.39
N ALA A 142 17.47 -8.98 8.58
CA ALA A 142 18.91 -9.10 8.81
C ALA A 142 19.61 -10.21 7.99
N ASP A 143 18.88 -11.27 7.64
CA ASP A 143 19.41 -12.45 6.93
C ASP A 143 19.29 -12.38 5.39
N LYS A 144 18.72 -11.29 4.85
CA LYS A 144 18.42 -11.13 3.41
C LYS A 144 18.79 -9.77 2.85
N LEU A 145 19.83 -9.14 3.40
CA LEU A 145 20.30 -7.81 2.96
C LEU A 145 20.70 -7.79 1.47
N ASP A 146 21.20 -8.91 0.94
CA ASP A 146 21.57 -9.07 -0.48
C ASP A 146 20.35 -9.23 -1.41
N GLU A 147 19.15 -9.43 -0.87
CA GLU A 147 17.90 -9.46 -1.63
C GLU A 147 17.35 -8.07 -1.92
N PHE A 148 17.86 -7.01 -1.28
CA PHE A 148 17.44 -5.64 -1.56
C PHE A 148 18.03 -5.12 -2.89
N VAL A 149 17.32 -4.17 -3.52
CA VAL A 149 17.86 -3.40 -4.64
C VAL A 149 19.02 -2.55 -4.15
N SER A 150 18.76 -1.72 -3.13
CA SER A 150 19.76 -0.94 -2.41
C SER A 150 19.17 -0.48 -1.08
N LEU A 151 19.34 -1.30 -0.02
CA LEU A 151 18.84 -0.94 1.31
C LEU A 151 19.49 0.37 1.83
N ALA A 152 20.73 0.65 1.45
CA ALA A 152 21.42 1.87 1.83
C ALA A 152 20.82 3.13 1.20
N GLU A 153 20.30 3.05 -0.03
CA GLU A 153 19.58 4.15 -0.66
C GLU A 153 18.22 4.35 0.02
N ASP A 154 17.46 3.26 0.20
CA ASP A 154 16.13 3.25 0.82
C ASP A 154 16.13 3.95 2.20
N ILE A 155 17.09 3.63 3.07
CA ILE A 155 17.18 4.22 4.42
C ILE A 155 17.92 5.57 4.42
N GLY A 156 18.71 5.84 3.38
CA GLY A 156 19.43 7.09 3.24
C GLY A 156 18.51 8.28 2.99
N GLU A 157 17.34 8.05 2.38
CA GLU A 157 16.31 9.09 2.17
C GLU A 157 15.79 9.69 3.47
N ILE A 158 15.78 8.91 4.55
CA ILE A 158 15.38 9.34 5.89
C ILE A 158 16.59 9.65 6.81
N GLY A 159 17.80 9.68 6.25
CA GLY A 159 19.03 10.02 6.97
C GLY A 159 19.58 8.93 7.89
N MET A 160 19.16 7.67 7.72
CA MET A 160 19.70 6.52 8.45
C MET A 160 20.81 5.82 7.67
N ASN A 161 21.62 5.04 8.37
CA ASN A 161 22.60 4.13 7.79
C ASN A 161 22.34 2.69 8.27
N LEU A 162 23.00 1.71 7.65
CA LEU A 162 22.81 0.29 7.98
C LEU A 162 23.09 -0.03 9.45
N ASP A 163 24.10 0.62 10.05
CA ASP A 163 24.48 0.42 11.45
C ASP A 163 23.41 0.92 12.45
N ASP A 164 22.46 1.75 11.99
CA ASP A 164 21.36 2.24 12.82
C ASP A 164 20.24 1.20 12.95
N LEU A 165 20.04 0.34 11.94
CA LEU A 165 18.90 -0.57 11.87
C LEU A 165 18.80 -1.55 13.06
N PRO A 166 19.87 -2.22 13.52
CA PRO A 166 19.77 -3.20 14.60
C PRO A 166 19.22 -2.66 15.93
N ASN A 167 19.39 -1.36 16.18
CA ASN A 167 18.99 -0.74 17.45
C ASN A 167 17.69 0.09 17.33
N ASN A 168 17.25 0.39 16.11
CA ASN A 168 16.13 1.31 15.89
C ASN A 168 14.95 0.60 15.21
N LEU A 169 15.19 -0.22 14.17
CA LEU A 169 14.13 -0.80 13.35
C LEU A 169 13.45 -1.97 14.08
N THR A 170 12.24 -1.75 14.58
CA THR A 170 11.48 -2.72 15.36
C THR A 170 10.06 -2.82 14.81
N ASN A 171 9.59 -4.03 14.52
CA ASN A 171 8.22 -4.23 14.10
C ASN A 171 7.26 -3.83 15.22
N GLU A 172 6.22 -3.07 14.91
CA GLU A 172 5.31 -2.41 15.85
C GLU A 172 6.01 -1.41 16.80
N GLY A 173 7.22 -0.95 16.45
CA GLY A 173 7.99 0.02 17.21
C GLY A 173 7.93 1.43 16.63
N HIS A 174 8.58 2.38 17.32
CA HIS A 174 8.68 3.79 16.90
C HIS A 174 9.35 3.96 15.53
N CYS A 175 10.26 3.07 15.13
CA CYS A 175 10.85 3.04 13.79
C CYS A 175 10.40 1.74 13.13
N GLN A 176 9.44 1.86 12.21
CA GLN A 176 8.76 0.74 11.55
C GLN A 176 9.26 0.58 10.12
N GLY A 177 9.51 -0.66 9.70
CA GLY A 177 9.81 -0.99 8.31
C GLY A 177 8.57 -1.48 7.57
N TYR A 178 8.43 -1.05 6.32
CA TYR A 178 7.40 -1.49 5.38
C TYR A 178 8.10 -2.16 4.21
N LEU A 179 8.00 -3.49 4.13
CA LEU A 179 8.72 -4.29 3.15
C LEU A 179 7.96 -4.36 1.84
N PHE A 180 8.66 -4.07 0.75
CA PHE A 180 8.15 -4.17 -0.61
C PHE A 180 8.97 -5.17 -1.43
N LYS A 181 8.33 -5.77 -2.42
CA LYS A 181 8.97 -6.68 -3.38
C LYS A 181 8.66 -6.27 -4.80
N CYS A 182 9.68 -6.09 -5.62
CA CYS A 182 9.50 -5.78 -7.04
C CYS A 182 8.76 -6.91 -7.76
N CYS A 183 7.67 -6.57 -8.46
CA CYS A 183 6.87 -7.52 -9.23
C CYS A 183 7.61 -8.10 -10.44
N CYS A 184 8.69 -7.44 -10.90
CA CYS A 184 9.47 -7.85 -12.07
C CYS A 184 10.67 -8.73 -11.70
N CYS A 185 11.59 -8.25 -10.85
CA CYS A 185 12.84 -8.93 -10.54
C CYS A 185 12.83 -9.66 -9.18
N GLY A 186 11.81 -9.45 -8.36
CA GLY A 186 11.68 -10.08 -7.04
C GLY A 186 12.60 -9.52 -5.95
N LYS A 187 13.40 -8.49 -6.24
CA LYS A 187 14.24 -7.80 -5.24
C LYS A 187 13.39 -6.99 -4.25
N LEU A 188 13.92 -6.82 -3.05
CA LEU A 188 13.27 -6.11 -1.95
C LEU A 188 13.58 -4.61 -1.99
N ARG A 189 12.63 -3.83 -1.48
CA ARG A 189 12.74 -2.39 -1.18
C ARG A 189 12.18 -2.16 0.23
N LEU A 190 12.70 -1.16 0.95
CA LEU A 190 12.22 -0.82 2.29
C LEU A 190 11.76 0.64 2.35
N HIS A 191 10.59 0.87 2.92
CA HIS A 191 10.22 2.19 3.42
C HIS A 191 10.27 2.16 4.95
N ILE A 192 10.65 3.27 5.58
CA ILE A 192 10.67 3.42 7.03
C ILE A 192 10.02 4.75 7.37
N ASP A 193 9.16 4.75 8.39
CA ASP A 193 8.64 5.95 9.02
C ASP A 193 8.77 5.88 10.55
N PHE A 194 8.28 6.94 11.21
CA PHE A 194 8.31 7.06 12.66
C PHE A 194 7.00 7.60 13.23
N SER A 195 6.60 7.07 14.39
CA SER A 195 5.39 7.44 15.16
C SER A 195 5.50 8.75 15.92
#